data_AF-M3GLE8-F1
#
_entry.id   AF-M3GLE8-F1
#
_cell.length_a   1.000
_cell.length_b   1.000
_cell.length_c   1.000
_cell.angle_alpha   90.00
_cell.angle_beta   90.00
_cell.angle_gamma   90.00
#
_symmetry.space_group_name_H-M   'P 1'
#
loop_
_entity.id
_entity.type
_entity.pdbx_description
1 polymer ?
#
loop_
_entity_poly.entity_id
_entity_poly.type
_entity_poly.pdbx_seq_one_letter_code
_entity_poly.pdbx_strand_id
1 'polypeptide(L)'
;MRTFAFLQDSNRSAAYNLAIEEAIGLHFVSSGYGAGLRIWRNPFSIVLGLSEQAEDTILPEVLRNFMESGGKERSAILPEIPNLTLESEKNQTNSTTLRNQNSISKNRKKFPE
;
A
#
# COMPACT_ATOMS: atom_id res chain seq x y z
N MET A 1 -21.54 -27.16 1.65
CA MET A 1 -20.55 -26.09 1.89
C MET A 1 -19.47 -26.21 0.82
N ARG A 2 -19.20 -25.16 0.04
CA ARG A 2 -18.26 -25.24 -1.10
C ARG A 2 -16.84 -24.91 -0.67
N THR A 3 -15.87 -25.46 -1.38
CA THR A 3 -14.45 -25.10 -1.22
C THR A 3 -13.85 -24.80 -2.58
N PHE A 4 -12.83 -23.94 -2.63
CA PHE A 4 -12.04 -23.70 -3.84
C PHE A 4 -10.57 -24.00 -3.60
N ALA A 5 -9.87 -24.37 -4.67
CA ALA A 5 -8.41 -24.43 -4.70
C ALA A 5 -7.93 -23.77 -6.00
N PHE A 6 -6.95 -22.87 -5.92
CA PHE A 6 -6.41 -22.18 -7.09
C PHE A 6 -4.91 -21.90 -6.93
N LEU A 7 -4.15 -22.24 -7.97
CA LEU A 7 -2.75 -21.90 -8.10
C LEU A 7 -2.62 -20.66 -9.00
N GLN A 8 -2.04 -19.60 -8.47
CA GLN A 8 -1.76 -18.39 -9.23
C GLN A 8 -0.34 -18.43 -9.81
N ASP A 9 -0.25 -18.61 -11.13
CA ASP A 9 1.03 -18.65 -11.83
C ASP A 9 1.62 -17.27 -12.16
N SER A 10 0.81 -16.21 -12.07
CA SER A 10 1.28 -14.86 -12.37
C SER A 10 2.13 -14.29 -11.23
N ASN A 11 3.31 -13.75 -11.57
CA ASN A 11 4.12 -12.98 -10.63
C ASN A 11 3.47 -11.62 -10.36
N ARG A 12 3.05 -11.37 -9.12
CA ARG A 12 2.35 -10.15 -8.69
C ARG A 12 3.00 -9.58 -7.43
N SER A 13 2.92 -8.27 -7.24
CA SER A 13 3.43 -7.63 -6.02
C SER A 13 2.74 -8.19 -4.77
N ALA A 14 3.44 -8.18 -3.63
CA ALA A 14 2.86 -8.60 -2.36
C ALA A 14 1.58 -7.82 -2.04
N ALA A 15 1.55 -6.50 -2.31
CA ALA A 15 0.36 -5.66 -2.09
C ALA A 15 -0.85 -6.10 -2.94
N TYR A 16 -0.64 -6.37 -4.23
CA TYR A 16 -1.72 -6.85 -5.12
C TYR A 16 -2.26 -8.20 -4.64
N ASN A 17 -1.34 -9.06 -4.27
CA ASN A 17 -1.64 -10.34 -3.69
C ASN A 17 -2.53 -10.14 -2.44
N LEU A 18 -2.02 -9.52 -1.37
CA LEU A 18 -2.77 -9.33 -0.11
C LEU A 18 -4.17 -8.71 -0.33
N ALA A 19 -4.31 -7.76 -1.26
CA ALA A 19 -5.61 -7.18 -1.60
C ALA A 19 -6.62 -8.21 -2.13
N ILE A 20 -6.20 -9.17 -2.95
CA ILE A 20 -7.10 -10.24 -3.42
C ILE A 20 -7.44 -11.20 -2.29
N GLU A 21 -6.48 -11.52 -1.40
CA GLU A 21 -6.76 -12.37 -0.24
C GLU A 21 -7.85 -11.78 0.64
N GLU A 22 -7.75 -10.48 0.96
CA GLU A 22 -8.77 -9.75 1.72
C GLU A 22 -10.10 -9.71 0.97
N ALA A 23 -10.09 -9.38 -0.33
CA ALA A 23 -11.30 -9.35 -1.14
C ALA A 23 -12.01 -10.71 -1.18
N ILE A 24 -11.26 -11.82 -1.27
CA ILE A 24 -11.80 -13.17 -1.17
C ILE A 24 -12.40 -13.37 0.22
N GLY A 25 -11.65 -13.08 1.29
CA GLY A 25 -12.10 -13.26 2.67
C GLY A 25 -13.41 -12.54 2.99
N LEU A 26 -13.55 -11.29 2.53
CA LEU A 26 -14.77 -10.48 2.71
C LEU A 26 -16.02 -11.07 2.03
N HIS A 27 -15.86 -11.68 0.85
CA HIS A 27 -16.98 -12.20 0.06
C HIS A 27 -17.15 -13.71 0.19
N PHE A 28 -16.33 -14.35 1.04
CA PHE A 28 -16.15 -15.78 1.06
C PHE A 28 -17.44 -16.53 1.46
N VAL A 29 -18.01 -16.12 2.60
CA VAL A 29 -19.21 -16.73 3.18
C VAL A 29 -20.46 -16.39 2.35
N SER A 30 -20.60 -15.13 1.90
CA SER A 30 -21.74 -14.71 1.08
C SER A 30 -21.78 -15.41 -0.28
N SER A 31 -20.64 -15.89 -0.77
CA SER A 31 -20.53 -16.67 -2.00
C SER A 31 -20.80 -18.17 -1.81
N GLY A 32 -21.16 -18.60 -0.60
CA GLY A 32 -21.50 -20.00 -0.28
C GLY A 32 -20.30 -20.93 -0.08
N TYR A 33 -19.10 -20.36 0.12
CA TYR A 33 -17.88 -21.11 0.41
C TYR A 33 -17.60 -21.15 1.92
N GLY A 34 -17.01 -22.26 2.37
CA GLY A 34 -16.62 -22.49 3.76
C GLY A 34 -15.13 -22.72 4.01
N ALA A 35 -14.35 -23.05 2.96
CA ALA A 35 -12.88 -22.98 3.01
C ALA A 35 -12.25 -22.79 1.62
N GLY A 36 -11.07 -22.16 1.53
CA GLY A 36 -10.40 -21.88 0.26
C GLY A 36 -8.89 -22.04 0.40
N LEU A 37 -8.23 -22.62 -0.60
CA LEU A 37 -6.78 -22.69 -0.70
C LEU A 37 -6.32 -21.89 -1.92
N ARG A 38 -5.50 -20.87 -1.70
CA ARG A 38 -4.84 -20.13 -2.77
C ARG A 38 -3.35 -20.17 -2.58
N ILE A 39 -2.63 -20.56 -3.62
CA ILE A 39 -1.17 -20.58 -3.64
C ILE A 39 -0.70 -19.52 -4.63
N TRP A 40 0.28 -18.73 -4.22
CA TRP A 40 0.78 -17.58 -4.97
C TRP A 40 2.25 -17.30 -4.64
N ARG A 41 2.88 -16.48 -5.48
CA ARG A 41 4.24 -16.00 -5.29
C ARG A 41 4.29 -14.50 -5.52
N ASN A 42 5.21 -13.85 -4.82
CA ASN A 42 5.54 -12.44 -4.98
C ASN A 42 7.04 -12.28 -5.23
N PRO A 43 7.48 -11.17 -5.86
CA PRO A 43 8.86 -10.76 -5.86
C PRO A 43 9.37 -10.56 -4.44
N PHE A 44 10.70 -10.47 -4.26
CA PHE A 44 11.31 -10.21 -2.96
C PHE A 44 10.64 -9.02 -2.26
N SER A 45 10.01 -9.27 -1.11
CA SER A 45 9.15 -8.31 -0.41
C SER A 45 9.29 -8.49 1.09
N ILE A 46 9.16 -7.40 1.84
CA ILE A 46 8.95 -7.42 3.29
C ILE A 46 7.45 -7.19 3.53
N VAL A 47 6.82 -8.06 4.32
CA VAL A 47 5.40 -7.95 4.71
C VAL A 47 5.37 -7.88 6.23
N LEU A 48 4.67 -6.88 6.76
CA LEU A 48 4.52 -6.66 8.19
C LEU A 48 3.09 -6.97 8.63
N GLY A 49 2.94 -7.47 9.85
CA GLY A 49 1.63 -7.58 10.50
C GLY A 49 1.05 -6.21 10.81
N LEU A 50 -0.28 -6.09 10.89
CA LEU A 50 -0.95 -4.82 11.16
C LEU A 50 -0.61 -4.21 12.53
N SER A 51 -0.18 -5.04 13.48
CA SER A 51 0.26 -4.63 14.81
C SER A 51 1.76 -4.32 14.91
N GLU A 52 2.51 -4.62 13.86
CA GLU A 52 3.98 -4.50 13.85
C GLU A 52 4.40 -3.09 13.43
N GLN A 53 5.39 -2.54 14.12
CA GLN A 53 6.06 -1.31 13.70
C GLN A 53 7.30 -1.67 12.87
N ALA A 54 7.48 -1.03 11.72
CA ALA A 54 8.55 -1.38 10.80
C ALA A 54 9.94 -1.18 11.43
N GLU A 55 10.07 -0.15 12.24
CA GLU A 55 11.29 0.30 12.90
C GLU A 55 11.74 -0.67 14.00
N ASP A 56 10.79 -1.35 14.64
CA ASP A 56 11.03 -2.28 15.75
C ASP A 56 11.17 -3.73 15.25
N THR A 57 10.44 -4.09 14.20
CA THR A 57 10.33 -5.48 13.71
C THR A 57 11.40 -5.83 12.68
N ILE A 58 11.86 -4.87 11.86
CA ILE A 58 12.83 -5.14 10.80
C ILE A 58 14.24 -4.80 11.28
N LEU A 59 15.12 -5.80 11.29
CA LEU A 59 16.54 -5.58 11.59
C LEU A 59 17.18 -4.60 10.58
N PRO A 60 18.00 -3.64 11.03
CA PRO A 60 18.63 -2.66 10.15
C PRO A 60 19.42 -3.28 9.00
N GLU A 61 20.13 -4.41 9.21
CA GLU A 61 20.81 -5.09 8.11
C GLU A 61 19.85 -5.68 7.06
N VAL A 62 18.68 -6.17 7.47
CA VAL A 62 17.67 -6.71 6.54
C VAL A 62 17.10 -5.59 5.69
N LEU A 63 16.76 -4.46 6.32
CA LEU A 63 16.26 -3.28 5.61
C LEU A 63 17.29 -2.73 4.64
N ARG A 64 18.55 -2.61 5.07
CA ARG A 64 19.66 -2.17 4.22
C ARG A 64 19.83 -3.08 3.00
N ASN A 65 19.93 -4.40 3.23
CA ASN A 65 20.06 -5.37 2.15
C ASN A 65 18.85 -5.34 1.19
N PHE A 66 17.64 -5.13 1.73
CA PHE A 66 16.43 -4.99 0.93
C PHE A 66 16.49 -3.77 0.00
N MET A 67 16.88 -2.60 0.54
CA MET A 67 17.05 -1.37 -0.23
C MET A 67 18.14 -1.49 -1.30
N GLU A 68 19.27 -2.13 -0.97
CA GLU A 68 20.38 -2.36 -1.90
C GLU A 68 20.01 -3.36 -3.00
N SER A 69 19.24 -4.40 -2.67
CA SER A 69 18.77 -5.40 -3.65
C SER A 69 17.78 -4.80 -4.66
N GLY A 70 16.90 -3.91 -4.20
CA GLY A 70 15.98 -3.15 -5.07
C GLY A 70 16.68 -2.07 -5.89
N GLY A 71 17.85 -1.59 -5.47
CA GLY A 71 18.66 -0.62 -6.21
C GLY A 71 19.17 -1.11 -7.56
N LYS A 72 19.31 -2.43 -7.75
CA LYS A 72 19.70 -3.00 -9.05
C LYS A 72 18.55 -3.00 -10.08
N GLU A 73 17.30 -2.90 -9.64
CA GLU A 73 16.13 -2.77 -10.52
C GLU A 73 15.63 -1.31 -10.66
N ARG A 74 16.05 -0.41 -9.76
CA ARG A 74 15.58 1.00 -9.66
C ARG A 74 16.43 2.04 -10.39
N SER A 75 17.28 1.65 -11.35
CA SER A 75 17.92 2.62 -12.27
C SER A 75 16.92 3.35 -13.20
N ALA A 76 15.64 3.02 -13.12
CA ALA A 76 14.56 3.80 -13.70
C ALA A 76 13.49 4.10 -12.64
N ILE A 77 13.53 5.33 -12.12
CA ILE A 77 12.42 6.05 -11.47
C ILE A 77 12.10 5.62 -10.02
N LEU A 78 12.59 6.42 -9.08
CA LEU A 78 11.94 6.69 -7.80
C LEU A 78 11.69 8.20 -7.70
N PRO A 79 10.46 8.66 -7.38
CA PRO A 79 10.27 10.00 -6.83
C PRO A 79 10.78 10.04 -5.39
N GLU A 80 11.52 11.10 -5.05
CA GLU A 80 12.06 11.38 -3.72
C GLU A 80 10.93 11.40 -2.67
N ILE A 81 11.11 10.63 -1.58
CA ILE A 81 10.29 10.77 -0.37
C ILE A 81 10.90 11.95 0.41
N PRO A 82 10.12 12.99 0.77
CA PRO A 82 10.65 14.10 1.57
C PRO A 82 10.95 13.62 2.98
N ASN A 83 12.16 13.95 3.46
CA ASN A 83 12.63 13.67 4.82
C ASN A 83 11.62 14.16 5.87
N LEU A 84 11.09 13.23 6.68
CA LEU A 84 10.42 13.55 7.94
C LEU A 84 11.52 13.79 8.98
N THR A 85 12.03 15.02 9.05
CA THR A 85 12.87 15.46 10.15
C THR A 85 11.97 15.74 11.34
N LEU A 86 12.03 14.86 12.36
CA LEU A 86 11.47 15.07 13.68
C LEU A 86 12.31 16.13 14.41
N GLU A 87 12.08 17.41 14.11
CA GLU A 87 12.58 18.50 14.93
C GLU A 87 11.46 18.99 15.84
N SER A 88 11.58 18.62 17.12
CA SER A 88 10.89 19.28 18.21
C SER A 88 11.41 20.71 18.30
N GLU A 89 10.66 21.72 17.89
CA GLU A 89 10.94 23.07 18.37
C GLU A 89 9.71 23.96 18.53
N LYS A 90 9.64 24.41 19.77
CA LYS A 90 8.71 25.34 20.38
C LYS A 90 9.05 26.76 19.87
N ASN A 91 8.02 27.59 19.72
CA ASN A 91 8.03 29.06 19.67
C ASN A 91 8.09 29.77 18.29
N GLN A 92 6.93 30.35 17.98
CA GLN A 92 6.72 31.78 17.77
C GLN A 92 7.11 32.45 16.44
N THR A 93 6.04 32.88 15.76
CA THR A 93 5.84 34.16 15.06
C THR A 93 6.30 34.37 13.61
N ASN A 94 5.26 34.60 12.78
CA ASN A 94 5.10 35.62 11.73
C ASN A 94 5.29 35.23 10.25
N SER A 95 4.17 35.40 9.52
CA SER A 95 4.03 35.79 8.10
C SER A 95 4.52 34.78 7.06
N THR A 96 3.74 34.27 6.11
CA THR A 96 2.85 35.01 5.19
C THR A 96 1.96 34.00 4.46
N THR A 97 0.66 34.29 4.37
CA THR A 97 -0.35 33.43 3.75
C THR A 97 -0.29 33.50 2.21
N LEU A 98 0.14 32.41 1.55
CA LEU A 98 -0.08 32.22 0.11
C LEU A 98 -1.27 31.28 -0.10
N ARG A 99 -2.33 31.90 -0.60
CA ARG A 99 -3.67 31.40 -0.92
C ARG A 99 -3.60 30.35 -2.04
N ASN A 100 -3.89 29.09 -1.73
CA ASN A 100 -4.06 28.05 -2.74
C ASN A 100 -5.55 27.82 -3.01
N GLN A 101 -6.03 28.33 -4.16
CA GLN A 101 -7.36 28.03 -4.70
C GLN A 101 -7.21 26.88 -5.69
N ASN A 102 -7.81 25.73 -5.40
CA ASN A 102 -8.17 24.76 -6.44
C ASN A 102 -9.56 24.24 -6.14
N SER A 103 -10.54 24.87 -6.79
CA SER A 103 -11.96 24.57 -6.73
C SER A 103 -12.32 23.37 -7.60
N ILE A 104 -13.04 22.43 -7.00
CA ILE A 104 -13.72 21.28 -7.61
C ILE A 104 -14.81 21.77 -8.58
N SER A 105 -14.72 21.45 -9.87
CA SER A 105 -15.81 21.66 -10.82
C SER A 105 -16.84 20.53 -10.76
N LYS A 106 -17.97 20.74 -10.05
CA LYS A 106 -19.16 19.89 -10.14
C LYS A 106 -19.99 20.32 -11.36
N ASN A 107 -20.03 19.49 -12.39
CA ASN A 107 -20.87 19.69 -13.57
C ASN A 107 -22.29 19.18 -13.28
N ARG A 108 -23.26 20.08 -13.06
CA ARG A 108 -24.70 19.73 -12.94
C ARG A 108 -25.34 19.75 -14.33
N LYS A 109 -25.76 18.60 -14.85
CA LYS A 109 -26.68 18.53 -15.99
C LYS A 109 -28.10 18.92 -15.53
N LYS A 110 -28.68 19.96 -16.15
CA LYS A 110 -30.11 20.28 -16.09
C LYS A 110 -30.86 19.47 -17.15
N PHE A 111 -32.00 18.89 -16.80
CA PHE A 111 -33.01 18.41 -17.75
C PHE A 111 -34.06 19.52 -17.99
N PRO A 112 -34.61 19.68 -19.20
CA PRO A 112 -35.76 20.55 -19.44
C PRO A 112 -37.10 19.82 -19.22
N GLU A 113 -38.13 20.62 -18.90
CA GLU A 113 -39.55 20.27 -18.76
C GLU A 113 -40.20 19.80 -20.06
#